data_AF-A0A7R9DB24-F1
#
_entry.id   AF-A0A7R9DB24-F1
#
_cell.length_a   1.000
_cell.length_b   1.000
_cell.length_c   1.000
_cell.angle_alpha   90.00
_cell.angle_beta   90.00
_cell.angle_gamma   90.00
#
_symmetry.space_group_name_H-M   'P 1'
#
loop_
_entity.id
_entity.type
_entity.pdbx_description
1 polymer ?
#
loop_
_entity_poly.entity_id
_entity_poly.type
_entity_poly.pdbx_seq_one_letter_code
_entity_poly.pdbx_strand_id
1 'polypeptide(L)'
;MPNVTFIVYNESTPCDQNCSRPFHLRHIPYSNLVLVVVETLYPTCYRRLSVAPMEVYYNYSKYPCQKVQLNELPRRKRMGCFSDHPEEVDIKMCGEGNVVSLSLAALFLSSLVLTTVQVLGH
;
A
#
# COMPACT_ATOMS: atom_id res chain seq x y z
N MET A 1 -10.15 -18.08 40.13
CA MET A 1 -10.63 -17.36 38.93
C MET A 1 -9.94 -16.01 38.91
N PRO A 2 -9.08 -15.69 37.93
CA PRO A 2 -8.34 -14.44 38.02
C PRO A 2 -9.31 -13.29 37.82
N ASN A 3 -9.28 -12.33 38.75
CA ASN A 3 -9.99 -11.06 38.66
C ASN A 3 -9.50 -10.34 37.41
N VAL A 4 -10.30 -10.37 36.34
CA VAL A 4 -10.05 -9.52 35.17
C VAL A 4 -10.50 -8.12 35.55
N THR A 5 -9.58 -7.35 36.14
CA THR A 5 -9.71 -5.90 36.24
C THR A 5 -9.51 -5.35 34.84
N PHE A 6 -10.61 -5.03 34.16
CA PHE A 6 -10.55 -4.27 32.93
C PHE A 6 -10.02 -2.88 33.28
N ILE A 7 -8.87 -2.54 32.70
CA ILE A 7 -8.33 -1.18 32.76
C ILE A 7 -9.32 -0.34 31.94
N VAL A 8 -10.15 0.44 32.62
CA VAL A 8 -10.86 1.54 31.95
C VAL A 8 -9.75 2.45 31.48
N TYR A 9 -9.49 2.46 30.17
CA TYR A 9 -8.69 3.52 29.59
C TYR A 9 -9.42 4.81 29.95
N ASN A 10 -8.85 5.54 30.90
CA ASN A 10 -9.15 6.95 31.04
C ASN A 10 -8.50 7.59 29.82
N GLU A 11 -9.10 7.39 28.65
CA GLU A 11 -8.74 8.13 27.47
C GLU A 11 -9.17 9.56 27.80
N SER A 12 -8.19 10.33 28.22
CA SER A 12 -8.30 11.74 28.57
C SER A 12 -8.60 12.55 27.32
N THR A 13 -9.73 12.29 26.68
CA THR A 13 -10.48 13.32 25.98
C THR A 13 -11.18 14.14 27.05
N PRO A 14 -11.09 15.48 27.04
CA PRO A 14 -11.86 16.32 27.95
C PRO A 14 -13.33 16.26 27.52
N CYS A 15 -13.97 15.11 27.76
CA CYS A 15 -15.39 15.08 27.98
C CYS A 15 -15.57 15.89 29.25
N ASP A 16 -16.22 17.04 29.16
CA ASP A 16 -16.58 17.84 30.34
C ASP A 16 -17.00 16.90 31.46
N GLN A 17 -16.48 17.10 32.67
CA GLN A 17 -16.71 16.23 33.84
C GLN A 17 -18.22 15.99 34.12
N ASN A 18 -19.09 16.78 33.48
CA ASN A 18 -20.54 16.67 33.47
C ASN A 18 -21.15 15.64 32.49
N CYS A 19 -20.35 14.90 31.72
CA CYS A 19 -20.85 14.05 30.63
C CYS A 19 -20.47 12.56 30.75
N SER A 20 -20.22 12.09 31.97
CA SER A 20 -19.96 10.69 32.28
C SER A 20 -21.27 9.95 32.59
N ARG A 21 -21.49 8.80 31.94
CA ARG A 21 -22.64 7.93 32.19
C ARG A 21 -22.17 6.63 32.86
N PRO A 22 -22.73 6.25 34.03
CA PRO A 22 -22.42 4.98 34.67
C PRO A 22 -22.73 3.77 33.77
N PHE A 23 -21.86 2.77 33.80
CA PHE A 23 -22.06 1.51 33.09
C PHE A 23 -21.49 0.32 33.86
N HIS A 24 -22.10 -0.85 33.66
CA HIS A 24 -21.59 -2.14 34.11
C HIS A 24 -21.18 -2.99 32.92
N LEU A 25 -19.97 -3.57 32.98
CA LEU A 25 -19.42 -4.41 31.93
C LEU A 25 -19.13 -5.81 32.47
N ARG A 26 -19.62 -6.85 31.78
CA ARG A 26 -19.39 -8.26 32.12
C ARG A 26 -19.04 -9.06 30.87
N HIS A 27 -18.02 -9.90 30.95
CA HIS A 27 -17.71 -10.86 29.89
C HIS A 27 -18.68 -12.05 29.93
N ILE A 28 -19.16 -12.52 28.77
CA ILE A 28 -20.00 -13.72 28.69
C ILE A 28 -19.10 -14.96 28.58
N PRO A 29 -19.13 -15.89 29.55
CA PRO A 29 -18.27 -17.06 29.55
C PRO A 29 -18.33 -17.86 28.24
N TYR A 30 -17.19 -18.43 27.85
CA TYR A 30 -17.07 -19.28 26.66
C TYR A 30 -17.46 -18.60 25.33
N SER A 31 -17.35 -17.28 25.25
CA SER A 31 -17.63 -16.50 24.04
C SER A 31 -16.68 -15.31 23.92
N ASN A 32 -16.74 -14.60 22.80
CA ASN A 32 -16.10 -13.31 22.55
C ASN A 32 -17.05 -12.13 22.81
N LEU A 33 -18.16 -12.35 23.52
CA LEU A 33 -19.19 -11.36 23.75
C LEU A 33 -19.03 -10.66 25.11
N VAL A 34 -19.44 -9.40 25.15
CA VAL A 34 -19.52 -8.59 26.37
C VAL A 34 -20.94 -8.07 26.56
N LEU A 35 -21.43 -8.12 27.81
CA LEU A 35 -22.67 -7.49 28.23
C LEU A 35 -22.34 -6.12 28.82
N VAL A 36 -22.97 -5.08 28.26
CA VAL A 36 -22.86 -3.71 28.72
C VAL A 36 -24.24 -3.23 29.15
N VAL A 37 -24.36 -2.82 30.41
CA VAL A 37 -25.57 -2.22 30.98
C VAL A 37 -25.29 -0.76 31.27
N VAL A 38 -26.12 0.15 30.75
CA VAL A 38 -25.96 1.60 30.90
C VAL A 38 -27.17 2.20 31.60
N GLU A 39 -26.95 3.22 32.42
CA GLU A 39 -28.05 3.94 33.06
C GLU A 39 -28.58 5.07 32.17
N THR A 40 -29.88 5.05 31.86
CA THR A 40 -30.47 5.96 30.86
C THR A 40 -30.72 7.38 31.34
N LEU A 41 -30.71 7.59 32.66
CA LEU A 41 -31.05 8.85 33.32
C LEU A 41 -29.92 9.88 33.31
N TYR A 42 -28.68 9.45 33.07
CA TYR A 42 -27.51 10.33 33.06
C TYR A 42 -27.28 10.93 31.66
N PRO A 43 -26.91 12.21 31.51
CA PRO A 43 -26.62 12.80 30.19
C PRO A 43 -25.50 12.05 29.45
N THR A 44 -25.51 12.08 28.12
CA THR A 44 -24.47 11.47 27.27
C THR A 44 -23.92 12.45 26.27
N CYS A 45 -22.60 12.44 26.12
CA CYS A 45 -21.93 13.09 25.00
C CYS A 45 -21.81 12.06 23.89
N TYR A 46 -22.75 12.11 22.96
CA TYR A 46 -22.72 11.21 21.82
C TYR A 46 -21.60 11.62 20.87
N ARG A 47 -20.62 10.73 20.72
CA ARG A 47 -19.63 10.80 19.64
C ARG A 47 -19.84 9.63 18.72
N ARG A 48 -20.16 9.90 17.45
CA ARG A 48 -20.28 8.86 16.44
C ARG A 48 -18.90 8.29 16.14
N LEU A 49 -18.68 7.04 16.52
CA LEU A 49 -17.51 6.25 16.11
C LEU A 49 -17.88 5.45 14.86
N SER A 50 -16.97 5.39 13.88
CA SER A 50 -17.13 4.59 12.67
C SER A 50 -15.95 3.63 12.57
N VAL A 51 -16.23 2.38 12.19
CA VAL A 51 -15.23 1.37 11.86
C VAL A 51 -15.01 1.29 10.35
N ALA A 52 -15.77 2.07 9.57
CA ALA A 52 -15.57 2.13 8.13
C ALA A 52 -14.14 2.64 7.83
N PRO A 53 -13.42 2.00 6.89
CA PRO A 53 -12.12 2.47 6.50
C PRO A 53 -12.23 3.90 5.97
N MET A 54 -11.25 4.73 6.32
CA MET A 54 -11.16 6.12 5.86
C MET A 54 -9.80 6.30 5.20
N GLU A 55 -9.78 7.05 4.09
CA GLU A 55 -8.54 7.47 3.47
C GLU A 55 -7.76 8.39 4.43
N VAL A 56 -6.51 8.03 4.69
CA VAL A 56 -5.60 8.84 5.48
C VAL A 56 -4.69 9.59 4.53
N TYR A 57 -4.91 10.90 4.41
CA TYR A 57 -3.98 11.78 3.69
C TYR A 57 -2.77 12.06 4.58
N TYR A 58 -1.65 11.42 4.25
CA TYR A 58 -0.38 11.78 4.84
C TYR A 58 0.05 13.13 4.26
N ASN A 59 0.23 14.15 5.10
CA ASN A 59 0.81 15.42 4.68
C ASN A 59 2.27 15.17 4.30
N TYR A 60 2.53 14.89 3.01
CA TYR A 60 3.85 14.58 2.47
C TYR A 60 4.74 15.83 2.37
N SER A 61 4.97 16.54 3.48
CA SER A 61 5.96 17.63 3.54
C SER A 61 7.40 17.11 3.62
N LYS A 62 7.58 15.80 3.85
CA LYS A 62 8.85 15.08 3.77
C LYS A 62 8.56 13.67 3.27
N TYR A 63 9.48 13.11 2.49
CA TYR A 63 9.60 11.71 2.06
C TYR A 63 9.14 10.69 3.12
N PRO A 64 8.92 9.39 2.79
CA PRO A 64 8.49 8.38 3.77
C PRO A 64 9.57 8.02 4.82
N CYS A 65 10.20 9.01 5.45
CA CYS A 65 11.16 8.90 6.54
C CYS A 65 10.57 8.17 7.75
N GLN A 66 9.25 8.26 7.95
CA GLN A 66 8.53 7.44 8.94
C GLN A 66 8.70 5.93 8.69
N LYS A 67 9.01 5.51 7.46
CA LYS A 67 9.29 4.11 7.10
C LYS A 67 10.77 3.74 7.25
N VAL A 68 11.67 4.69 7.48
CA VAL A 68 13.11 4.40 7.69
C VAL A 68 13.32 3.65 9.00
N GLN A 69 12.52 3.94 10.03
CA GLN A 69 12.51 3.20 11.29
C GLN A 69 12.03 1.74 11.11
N LEU A 70 11.30 1.43 10.03
CA LEU A 70 10.91 0.05 9.68
C LEU A 70 12.08 -0.76 9.09
N ASN A 71 13.27 -0.18 8.94
CA ASN A 71 14.47 -0.92 8.55
C ASN A 71 15.01 -1.82 9.67
N GLU A 72 14.59 -1.61 10.91
CA GLU A 72 14.90 -2.49 12.05
C GLU A 72 14.06 -3.78 12.04
N LEU A 73 13.01 -3.84 11.20
CA LEU A 73 12.24 -5.06 11.05
C LEU A 73 13.12 -6.17 10.47
N PRO A 74 13.03 -7.40 11.01
CA PRO A 74 13.85 -8.51 10.55
C PRO A 74 13.57 -8.78 9.06
N ARG A 75 14.62 -8.65 8.24
CA ARG A 75 14.59 -9.04 6.83
C ARG A 75 15.51 -10.23 6.62
N ARG A 76 15.03 -11.24 5.90
CA ARG A 76 15.88 -12.35 5.46
C ARG A 76 16.84 -11.83 4.38
N LYS A 77 18.15 -11.85 4.66
CA LYS A 77 19.17 -11.62 3.62
C LYS A 77 19.12 -12.77 2.61
N ARG A 78 19.44 -12.47 1.35
CA ARG A 78 19.67 -13.52 0.35
C ARG A 78 20.84 -14.40 0.80
N MET A 79 20.84 -15.67 0.39
CA MET A 79 21.88 -16.63 0.79
C MET A 79 23.26 -16.31 0.19
N GLY A 80 23.29 -15.50 -0.89
CA GLY A 80 24.52 -15.02 -1.51
C GLY A 80 24.24 -13.85 -2.45
N CYS A 81 25.30 -13.19 -2.89
CA CYS A 81 25.29 -12.18 -3.94
C CYS A 81 26.16 -12.71 -5.08
N PHE A 82 25.55 -13.00 -6.24
CA PHE A 82 26.23 -13.50 -7.42
C PHE A 82 26.13 -12.43 -8.50
N SER A 83 26.90 -11.35 -8.32
CA SER A 83 26.88 -10.19 -9.21
C SER A 83 27.73 -10.40 -10.45
N ASP A 84 28.77 -11.23 -10.32
CA ASP A 84 29.80 -11.40 -11.34
C ASP A 84 30.10 -12.90 -11.53
N HIS A 85 30.43 -13.28 -12.75
CA HIS A 85 30.91 -14.60 -13.12
C HIS A 85 32.31 -14.48 -13.74
N PRO A 86 33.27 -15.40 -13.44
CA PRO A 86 34.66 -15.28 -13.91
C PRO A 86 34.78 -15.19 -15.45
N GLU A 87 33.86 -15.83 -16.18
CA GLU A 87 33.83 -15.80 -17.65
C GLU A 87 33.17 -14.53 -18.23
N GLU A 88 32.61 -13.63 -17.41
CA GLU A 88 32.07 -12.36 -17.91
C GLU A 88 33.16 -11.47 -18.53
N VAL A 89 34.43 -11.61 -18.12
CA VAL A 89 35.58 -10.90 -18.69
C VAL A 89 35.81 -11.26 -20.17
N ASP A 90 35.42 -12.47 -20.56
CA ASP A 90 35.59 -13.00 -21.91
C ASP A 90 34.44 -12.59 -22.85
N ILE A 91 33.31 -12.12 -22.30
CA ILE A 91 32.19 -11.60 -23.06
C ILE A 91 32.55 -10.21 -23.60
N LYS A 92 32.84 -10.13 -24.91
CA LYS A 92 33.10 -8.85 -25.61
C LYS A 92 31.86 -8.24 -26.25
N MET A 93 30.70 -8.87 -26.12
CA MET A 93 29.44 -8.34 -26.66
C MET A 93 28.91 -7.24 -25.75
N CYS A 94 28.94 -6.01 -26.22
CA CYS A 94 28.04 -4.98 -25.72
C CYS A 94 26.70 -5.09 -26.49
N GLY A 95 25.60 -4.71 -25.86
CA GLY A 95 24.31 -4.65 -26.54
C GLY A 95 24.34 -3.57 -27.63
N GLU A 96 24.61 -3.95 -28.88
CA GLU A 96 24.40 -3.09 -30.04
C GLU A 96 22.94 -3.23 -30.50
N GLY A 97 22.21 -2.12 -30.52
CA GLY A 97 20.92 -2.05 -31.20
C GLY A 97 21.14 -1.91 -32.70
N ASN A 98 20.39 -2.68 -33.50
CA ASN A 98 20.36 -2.45 -34.95
C ASN A 98 19.65 -1.11 -35.21
N VAL A 99 20.37 -0.13 -35.77
CA VAL A 99 19.73 1.05 -36.35
C VAL A 99 19.08 0.60 -37.64
N VAL A 100 17.75 0.52 -37.65
CA VAL A 100 16.99 0.26 -38.89
C VAL A 100 17.15 1.48 -39.78
N SER A 101 18.08 1.45 -40.75
CA SER A 101 18.20 2.50 -41.74
C SER A 101 17.14 2.26 -42.84
N LEU A 102 16.11 3.11 -42.88
CA LEU A 102 15.20 3.12 -44.01
C LEU A 102 15.87 3.83 -45.18
N SER A 103 16.24 3.08 -46.20
CA SER A 103 16.68 3.64 -47.47
C SER A 103 15.50 4.38 -48.13
N LEU A 104 15.60 5.70 -48.25
CA LEU A 104 14.60 6.50 -48.98
C LEU A 104 14.41 5.98 -50.41
N ALA A 105 15.49 5.53 -51.07
CA ALA A 105 15.41 4.95 -52.40
C ALA A 105 14.56 3.68 -52.43
N ALA A 106 14.67 2.80 -51.43
CA ALA A 106 13.83 1.62 -51.32
C ALA A 106 12.35 1.98 -51.09
N LEU A 107 12.08 3.02 -50.30
CA LEU A 107 10.72 3.52 -50.10
C LEU A 107 10.12 4.08 -51.40
N PHE A 108 10.87 4.90 -52.15
CA PHE A 108 10.42 5.44 -53.43
C PHE A 108 10.21 4.35 -54.48
N LEU A 109 11.09 3.35 -54.56
CA LEU A 109 10.91 2.23 -55.48
C LEU A 109 9.68 1.40 -55.10
N SER A 110 9.46 1.16 -53.80
CA SER A 110 8.29 0.42 -53.34
C SER A 110 6.97 1.14 -53.67
N SER A 111 6.91 2.48 -53.55
CA SER A 111 5.72 3.25 -53.89
C SER A 111 5.48 3.29 -55.40
N LEU A 112 6.53 3.41 -56.21
CA LEU A 112 6.44 3.37 -57.67
C LEU A 112 5.98 2.01 -58.20
N VAL A 113 6.46 0.92 -57.61
CA VAL A 113 6.02 -0.44 -57.94
C VAL A 113 4.55 -0.64 -57.55
N LEU A 114 4.13 -0.13 -56.39
CA LEU A 114 2.74 -0.26 -55.96
C LEU A 114 1.78 0.50 -56.87
N THR A 115 2.11 1.73 -57.27
CA THR A 115 1.28 2.52 -58.17
C THR A 115 1.23 1.93 -59.57
N THR A 116 2.35 1.41 -60.09
CA THR A 116 2.37 0.75 -61.41
C THR A 116 1.56 -0.55 -61.43
N VAL A 117 1.61 -1.36 -60.37
CA VAL A 117 0.78 -2.57 -60.24
C VAL A 117 -0.71 -2.22 -60.14
N GLN A 118 -1.06 -1.14 -59.43
CA GLN A 118 -2.45 -0.66 -59.35
C GLN A 118 -2.98 -0.10 -60.68
N VAL A 119 -2.13 0.52 -61.49
CA VAL A 119 -2.49 1.05 -62.82
C VAL A 119 -2.59 -0.07 -63.87
N LEU A 120 -1.78 -1.12 -63.75
CA LEU A 120 -1.81 -2.27 -64.67
C LEU A 120 -2.89 -3.32 -64.32
N GLY A 121 -3.37 -3.31 -63.08
CA GLY A 121 -4.41 -4.20 -62.58
C GLY A 121 -5.85 -3.66 -62.72
N HIS A 122 -6.02 -2.54 -63.42
CA HIS A 122 -7.30 -1.87 -63.66
C HIS A 122 -7.58 -1.71 -65.16
#